data_AF-G6FVB4-F1
#
_entry.id   AF-G6FVB4-F1
#
_cell.length_a   1.000
_cell.length_b   1.000
_cell.length_c   1.000
_cell.angle_alpha   90.00
_cell.angle_beta   90.00
_cell.angle_gamma   90.00
#
_symmetry.space_group_name_H-M   'P 1'
#
loop_
_entity.id
_entity.type
_entity.pdbx_description
1 polymer ?
#
loop_
_entity_poly.entity_id
_entity_poly.type
_entity_poly.pdbx_seq_one_letter_code
_entity_poly.pdbx_strand_id
1 'polypeptide(L)'
;MGWNYLVQQLKISLSQIFIYGHSLAGAIAIDLAIKQPNAAGLIVESSFTSIQQVVVYRNIFRMLPVDLILTQRFDSIQKVPQLKMPVLFIHGVSDITIPAFMSEELYITASEPKKLLLVPGAGHN
;
A
#
# COMPACT_ATOMS: atom_id res chain seq x y z
N MET A 1 -4.14 2.29 -17.01
CA MET A 1 -3.89 3.37 -17.99
C MET A 1 -2.50 4.01 -17.83
N GLY A 2 -1.96 4.23 -16.62
CA GLY A 2 -0.58 4.73 -16.45
C GLY A 2 0.55 3.72 -16.77
N TRP A 3 0.49 2.50 -16.22
CA TRP A 3 1.51 1.46 -16.45
C TRP A 3 1.73 1.17 -17.94
N ASN A 4 0.66 0.91 -18.69
CA ASN A 4 0.75 0.61 -20.12
C ASN A 4 1.34 1.77 -20.93
N TYR A 5 1.12 3.01 -20.52
CA TYR A 5 1.72 4.16 -21.18
C TYR A 5 3.26 4.15 -21.03
N LEU A 6 3.77 3.92 -19.81
CA LEU A 6 5.21 3.82 -19.56
C LEU A 6 5.86 2.66 -20.34
N VAL A 7 5.21 1.50 -20.34
CA VAL A 7 5.80 0.26 -20.90
C VAL A 7 5.62 0.16 -22.41
N GLN A 8 4.41 0.43 -22.92
CA GLN A 8 4.09 0.19 -24.33
C GLN A 8 4.40 1.39 -25.22
N GLN A 9 4.16 2.62 -24.71
CA GLN A 9 4.35 3.85 -25.49
C GLN A 9 5.76 4.40 -25.31
N LEU A 10 6.17 4.61 -24.06
CA LEU A 10 7.51 5.14 -23.76
C LEU A 10 8.60 4.07 -23.76
N LYS A 11 8.24 2.77 -23.84
CA LYS A 11 9.17 1.64 -23.89
C LYS A 11 10.19 1.62 -22.76
N ILE A 12 9.80 2.09 -21.57
CA ILE A 12 10.64 2.07 -20.38
C ILE A 12 10.76 0.62 -19.88
N SER A 13 11.99 0.19 -19.56
CA SER A 13 12.23 -1.13 -19.00
C SER A 13 11.53 -1.28 -17.64
N LEU A 14 10.90 -2.44 -17.39
CA LEU A 14 10.20 -2.71 -16.13
C LEU A 14 11.14 -2.57 -14.92
N SER A 15 12.40 -2.94 -15.08
CA SER A 15 13.46 -2.81 -14.06
C SER A 15 13.84 -1.38 -13.71
N GLN A 16 13.29 -0.38 -14.41
CA GLN A 16 13.50 1.05 -14.14
C GLN A 16 12.24 1.73 -13.56
N ILE A 17 11.15 0.99 -13.38
CA ILE A 17 9.87 1.54 -12.93
C ILE A 17 9.62 1.16 -11.49
N PHE A 18 9.53 2.17 -10.62
CA PHE A 18 9.00 2.02 -9.27
C PHE A 18 7.49 2.23 -9.28
N ILE A 19 6.77 1.40 -8.53
CA ILE A 19 5.35 1.59 -8.25
C ILE A 19 5.23 2.31 -6.91
N TYR A 20 4.42 3.35 -6.86
CA TYR A 20 4.20 4.14 -5.66
C TYR A 20 2.70 4.31 -5.40
N GLY A 21 2.32 4.28 -4.12
CA GLY A 21 0.96 4.59 -3.70
C GLY A 21 0.89 5.10 -2.26
N HIS A 22 0.13 6.16 -2.07
CA HIS A 22 -0.18 6.77 -0.77
C HIS A 22 -1.60 6.41 -0.33
N SER A 23 -1.77 6.06 0.96
CA SER A 23 -3.08 5.80 1.56
C SER A 23 -3.87 4.72 0.78
N LEU A 24 -5.05 5.02 0.22
CA LEU A 24 -5.80 4.11 -0.64
C LEU A 24 -5.02 3.67 -1.89
N ALA A 25 -4.25 4.58 -2.49
CA ALA A 25 -3.44 4.25 -3.64
C ALA A 25 -2.32 3.25 -3.29
N GLY A 26 -1.91 3.16 -2.01
CA GLY A 26 -0.99 2.13 -1.52
C GLY A 26 -1.56 0.71 -1.68
N ALA A 27 -2.83 0.50 -1.33
CA ALA A 27 -3.50 -0.79 -1.52
C ALA A 27 -3.65 -1.16 -3.01
N ILE A 28 -3.88 -0.17 -3.87
CA ILE A 28 -3.91 -0.34 -5.33
C ILE A 28 -2.51 -0.64 -5.88
N ALA A 29 -1.47 0.04 -5.36
CA ALA A 29 -0.08 -0.16 -5.75
C ALA A 29 0.40 -1.57 -5.40
N ILE A 30 0.03 -2.11 -4.23
CA ILE A 30 0.29 -3.50 -3.84
C ILE A 30 -0.32 -4.48 -4.87
N ASP A 31 -1.59 -4.26 -5.25
CA ASP A 31 -2.26 -5.10 -6.25
C ASP A 31 -1.59 -5.04 -7.63
N LEU A 32 -1.18 -3.83 -8.05
CA LEU A 32 -0.45 -3.64 -9.29
C LEU A 32 0.92 -4.33 -9.26
N ALA A 33 1.65 -4.23 -8.14
CA ALA A 33 2.96 -4.84 -7.98
C ALA A 33 2.90 -6.36 -8.10
N ILE A 34 1.89 -7.03 -7.53
CA ILE A 34 1.68 -8.47 -7.72
C ILE A 34 1.50 -8.83 -9.20
N LYS A 35 0.75 -8.00 -9.94
CA LYS A 35 0.52 -8.19 -11.38
C LYS A 35 1.74 -7.85 -12.23
N GLN A 36 2.68 -7.09 -11.71
CA GLN A 36 3.87 -6.60 -12.39
C GLN A 36 5.14 -7.00 -11.61
N PRO A 37 5.45 -8.30 -11.49
CA PRO A 37 6.51 -8.81 -10.63
C PRO A 37 7.93 -8.35 -11.02
N ASN A 38 8.08 -7.83 -12.24
CA ASN A 38 9.36 -7.39 -12.80
C ASN A 38 9.60 -5.87 -12.66
N ALA A 39 8.73 -5.16 -11.93
CA ALA A 39 8.97 -3.76 -11.56
C ALA A 39 10.24 -3.62 -10.70
N ALA A 40 10.88 -2.45 -10.73
CA ALA A 40 12.09 -2.18 -9.96
C ALA A 40 11.89 -2.30 -8.45
N GLY A 41 10.69 -1.93 -7.97
CA GLY A 41 10.33 -1.98 -6.57
C GLY A 41 8.96 -1.32 -6.31
N LEU A 42 8.51 -1.46 -5.08
CA LEU A 42 7.26 -0.90 -4.58
C LEU A 42 7.54 0.05 -3.41
N ILE A 43 6.92 1.23 -3.43
CA ILE A 43 6.89 2.18 -2.31
C ILE A 43 5.43 2.33 -1.87
N VAL A 44 5.17 2.04 -0.60
CA VAL A 44 3.85 2.17 0.03
C VAL A 44 3.95 3.20 1.14
N GLU A 45 3.17 4.27 1.04
CA GLU A 45 3.19 5.36 2.00
C GLU A 45 1.84 5.50 2.72
N SER A 46 1.87 5.62 4.04
CA SER A 46 0.69 5.91 4.88
C SER A 46 -0.54 5.03 4.58
N SER A 47 -0.30 3.76 4.24
CA SER A 47 -1.34 2.81 3.79
C SER A 47 -1.73 1.82 4.89
N PHE A 48 -2.68 0.94 4.59
CA PHE A 48 -3.40 0.14 5.57
C PHE A 48 -3.49 -1.35 5.18
N THR A 49 -3.74 -2.19 6.18
CA THR A 49 -3.88 -3.65 6.07
C THR A 49 -5.17 -4.07 5.35
N SER A 50 -6.29 -3.44 5.70
CA SER A 50 -7.61 -3.57 5.06
C SER A 50 -8.51 -2.38 5.37
N ILE A 51 -9.49 -2.11 4.51
CA ILE A 51 -10.50 -1.07 4.81
C ILE A 51 -11.26 -1.42 6.08
N GLN A 52 -11.51 -2.71 6.32
CA GLN A 52 -12.24 -3.15 7.51
C GLN A 52 -11.50 -2.77 8.81
N GLN A 53 -10.18 -2.97 8.88
CA GLN A 53 -9.42 -2.60 10.08
C GLN A 53 -9.39 -1.09 10.28
N VAL A 54 -9.33 -0.29 9.20
CA VAL A 54 -9.45 1.17 9.26
C VAL A 54 -10.82 1.60 9.79
N VAL A 55 -11.90 1.00 9.30
CA VAL A 55 -13.28 1.32 9.73
C VAL A 55 -13.46 1.02 11.22
N VAL A 56 -12.97 -0.13 11.67
CA VAL A 56 -12.98 -0.53 13.09
C VAL A 56 -12.20 0.46 13.94
N TYR A 57 -10.95 0.76 13.55
CA TYR A 57 -10.08 1.65 14.30
C TYR A 57 -10.65 3.07 14.43
N ARG A 58 -11.23 3.59 13.34
CA ARG A 58 -11.75 4.96 13.26
C ARG A 58 -13.17 5.08 13.82
N ASN A 59 -13.81 3.97 14.20
CA ASN A 59 -15.21 3.92 14.63
C ASN A 59 -16.19 4.60 13.64
N ILE A 60 -15.92 4.49 12.34
CA ILE A 60 -16.67 5.17 11.26
C ILE A 60 -17.88 4.38 10.75
N PHE A 61 -18.23 3.27 11.42
CA PHE A 61 -19.39 2.42 11.10
C PHE A 61 -20.72 3.18 11.00
N ARG A 62 -20.82 4.36 11.62
CA ARG A 62 -22.04 5.17 11.66
C ARG A 62 -22.16 6.20 10.53
N MET A 63 -21.10 6.48 9.78
CA MET A 63 -21.02 7.62 8.85
C MET A 63 -20.96 7.24 7.36
N LEU A 64 -20.64 5.98 7.01
CA LEU A 64 -20.51 5.53 5.62
C LEU A 64 -21.32 4.25 5.40
N PRO A 65 -21.92 4.04 4.20
CA PRO A 65 -22.52 2.76 3.86
C PRO A 65 -21.40 1.72 3.68
N VAL A 66 -20.96 1.15 4.79
CA VAL A 66 -19.79 0.27 4.88
C VAL A 66 -19.93 -0.91 3.91
N ASP A 67 -21.16 -1.40 3.69
CA ASP A 67 -21.46 -2.51 2.78
C ASP A 67 -21.15 -2.20 1.30
N LEU A 68 -21.27 -0.94 0.86
CA LEU A 68 -20.92 -0.52 -0.51
C LEU A 68 -19.40 -0.47 -0.70
N ILE A 69 -18.65 -0.12 0.35
CA ILE A 69 -17.18 -0.01 0.35
C ILE A 69 -16.52 -1.39 0.55
N LEU A 70 -17.13 -2.26 1.37
CA LEU A 70 -16.63 -3.61 1.70
C LEU A 70 -16.63 -4.60 0.53
N THR A 71 -17.26 -4.27 -0.60
CA THR A 71 -17.20 -5.08 -1.83
C THR A 71 -15.75 -5.28 -2.31
N GLN A 72 -14.88 -4.31 -2.04
CA GLN A 72 -13.43 -4.40 -2.21
C GLN A 72 -12.80 -4.28 -0.83
N ARG A 73 -12.48 -5.40 -0.18
CA ARG A 73 -11.91 -5.38 1.18
C ARG A 73 -10.53 -4.71 1.25
N PHE A 74 -9.86 -4.58 0.10
CA PHE A 74 -8.47 -4.13 -0.03
C PHE A 74 -7.58 -4.79 1.03
N ASP A 75 -7.65 -6.13 1.10
CA ASP A 75 -6.88 -6.95 2.05
C ASP A 75 -5.40 -6.96 1.67
N SER A 76 -4.74 -5.80 1.76
CA SER A 76 -3.32 -5.60 1.54
C SER A 76 -2.49 -6.61 2.34
N ILE A 77 -2.90 -6.93 3.57
CA ILE A 77 -2.21 -7.88 4.43
C ILE A 77 -2.12 -9.29 3.84
N GLN A 78 -3.14 -9.73 3.08
CA GLN A 78 -3.14 -11.03 2.40
C GLN A 78 -2.34 -11.02 1.08
N LYS A 79 -2.05 -9.82 0.58
CA LYS A 79 -1.40 -9.59 -0.71
C LYS A 79 0.10 -9.41 -0.57
N VAL A 80 0.57 -8.70 0.46
CA VAL A 80 2.01 -8.40 0.63
C VAL A 80 2.95 -9.61 0.68
N PRO A 81 2.56 -10.84 1.13
CA PRO A 81 3.43 -12.02 1.01
C PRO A 81 3.74 -12.42 -0.45
N GLN A 82 2.88 -12.02 -1.40
CA GLN A 82 2.98 -12.42 -2.81
C GLN A 82 3.90 -11.50 -3.63
N LEU A 83 4.40 -10.41 -3.03
CA LEU A 83 5.30 -9.46 -3.67
C LEU A 83 6.65 -10.12 -3.99
N LYS A 84 7.18 -9.83 -5.18
CA LYS A 84 8.41 -10.45 -5.73
C LYS A 84 9.52 -9.43 -5.99
N MET A 85 9.38 -8.22 -5.47
CA MET A 85 10.30 -7.09 -5.66
C MET A 85 10.64 -6.45 -4.32
N PRO A 86 11.70 -5.62 -4.25
CA PRO A 86 11.98 -4.82 -3.08
C PRO A 86 10.81 -3.91 -2.70
N VAL A 87 10.48 -3.85 -1.40
CA VAL A 87 9.39 -3.03 -0.89
C VAL A 87 9.89 -2.05 0.17
N LEU A 88 9.52 -0.78 0.03
CA LEU A 88 9.69 0.25 1.06
C LEU A 88 8.33 0.68 1.58
N PHE A 89 8.10 0.48 2.87
CA PHE A 89 6.98 1.03 3.61
C PHE A 89 7.41 2.33 4.29
N ILE A 90 6.63 3.39 4.16
CA ILE A 90 6.86 4.70 4.80
C ILE A 90 5.59 5.06 5.58
N HIS A 91 5.74 5.50 6.83
CA HIS A 91 4.58 5.90 7.64
C HIS A 91 4.93 6.97 8.68
N GLY A 92 4.05 7.96 8.85
CA GLY A 92 4.17 8.94 9.92
C GLY A 92 3.72 8.39 11.27
N VAL A 93 4.57 8.50 12.30
CA VAL A 93 4.25 7.95 13.65
C VAL A 93 3.05 8.67 14.29
N SER A 94 2.81 9.92 13.92
CA SER A 94 1.71 10.75 14.41
C SER A 94 0.50 10.73 13.48
N ASP A 95 0.41 9.77 12.55
CA ASP A 95 -0.74 9.61 11.67
C ASP A 95 -1.99 9.17 12.44
N ILE A 96 -2.92 10.11 12.61
CA ILE A 96 -4.23 9.87 13.22
C ILE A 96 -5.24 9.24 12.25
N THR A 97 -4.94 9.26 10.94
CA THR A 97 -5.76 8.74 9.85
C THR A 97 -5.61 7.26 9.66
N ILE A 98 -4.39 6.83 9.42
CA ILE A 98 -4.03 5.43 9.38
C ILE A 98 -2.95 5.22 10.43
N PRO A 99 -3.21 4.46 11.50
CA PRO A 99 -2.21 4.30 12.55
C PRO A 99 -0.98 3.52 12.04
N ALA A 100 0.21 3.93 12.46
CA ALA A 100 1.49 3.38 11.98
C ALA A 100 1.61 1.86 12.14
N PHE A 101 0.95 1.26 13.15
CA PHE A 101 0.96 -0.19 13.35
C PHE A 101 0.45 -0.96 12.12
N MET A 102 -0.43 -0.36 11.31
CA MET A 102 -0.91 -1.03 10.08
C MET A 102 0.21 -1.20 9.06
N SER A 103 1.12 -0.22 8.96
CA SER A 103 2.31 -0.32 8.09
C SER A 103 3.36 -1.26 8.68
N GLU A 104 3.49 -1.30 10.01
CA GLU A 104 4.30 -2.32 10.69
C GLU A 104 3.78 -3.74 10.42
N GLU A 105 2.47 -3.98 10.49
CA GLU A 105 1.84 -5.27 10.18
C GLU A 105 2.07 -5.68 8.72
N LEU A 106 1.92 -4.72 7.79
CA LEU A 106 2.24 -4.94 6.37
C LEU A 106 3.72 -5.30 6.17
N TYR A 107 4.62 -4.56 6.83
CA TYR A 107 6.06 -4.82 6.77
C TYR A 107 6.38 -6.22 7.31
N ILE A 108 5.91 -6.59 8.50
CA ILE A 108 6.18 -7.90 9.11
C ILE A 108 5.73 -9.04 8.19
N THR A 109 4.60 -8.85 7.50
CA THR A 109 3.96 -9.88 6.68
C THR A 109 4.52 -9.96 5.26
N ALA A 110 5.18 -8.90 4.76
CA ALA A 110 5.73 -8.85 3.41
C ALA A 110 6.95 -9.78 3.22
N SER A 111 7.16 -10.24 1.99
CA SER A 111 8.36 -11.00 1.60
C SER A 111 9.60 -10.10 1.54
N GLU A 112 10.78 -10.68 1.78
CA GLU A 112 12.06 -9.99 1.58
C GLU A 112 12.39 -9.79 0.08
N PRO A 113 13.15 -8.76 -0.32
CA PRO A 113 13.74 -7.73 0.55
C PRO A 113 12.75 -6.62 0.89
N LYS A 114 12.67 -6.23 2.16
CA LYS A 114 11.76 -5.18 2.64
C LYS A 114 12.40 -4.20 3.61
N LYS A 115 11.89 -2.96 3.62
CA LYS A 115 12.27 -1.94 4.59
C LYS A 115 11.04 -1.18 5.09
N LEU A 116 11.07 -0.79 6.36
CA LEU A 116 10.12 0.11 6.98
C LEU A 116 10.83 1.40 7.41
N LEU A 117 10.23 2.54 7.07
CA LEU A 117 10.64 3.86 7.52
C LEU A 117 9.48 4.49 8.29
N LEU A 118 9.60 4.50 9.62
CA LEU A 118 8.71 5.27 10.48
C LEU A 118 9.29 6.67 10.66
N VAL A 119 8.49 7.70 10.39
CA VAL A 119 8.90 9.10 10.45
C VAL A 119 8.34 9.73 11.75
N PRO A 120 9.17 9.97 12.77
CA PRO A 120 8.73 10.54 14.03
C PRO A 120 8.10 11.92 13.83
N GLY A 121 6.94 12.17 14.45
CA GLY A 121 6.24 13.45 14.40
C GLY A 121 5.49 13.72 13.08
N ALA A 122 5.71 12.95 12.01
CA ALA A 122 4.95 13.09 10.78
C ALA A 122 3.53 12.52 10.92
N GLY A 123 2.57 13.18 10.27
CA GLY A 123 1.18 12.75 10.21
C GLY A 123 0.90 11.89 8.97
N HIS A 124 -0.29 12.00 8.42
CA HIS A 124 -0.68 11.24 7.22
C HIS A 124 0.03 11.68 5.92
N ASN A 125 0.61 12.90 5.90
CA ASN A 125 1.26 13.53 4.76
C ASN A 125 2.69 13.98 5.11
#